data_AF-A0A969XZT6-F1
#
_entry.id   AF-A0A969XZT6-F1
#
_cell.length_a   1.000
_cell.length_b   1.000
_cell.length_c   1.000
_cell.angle_alpha   90.00
_cell.angle_beta   90.00
_cell.angle_gamma   90.00
#
_symmetry.space_group_name_H-M   'P 1'
#
loop_
_entity.id
_entity.type
_entity.pdbx_description
1 polymer ?
#
loop_
_entity_poly.entity_id
_entity_poly.type
_entity_poly.pdbx_seq_one_letter_code
_entity_poly.pdbx_strand_id
1 'polypeptide(L)'
;MAETRLTDAEADALAGTTDAATNYVYPTIGEEPWYTAELRRIAHLLEILGRAGDLRVYRDGDLTFGVSPGEFMNGDTAVAYAGTTEEDLTDDDVNYIYLTDAGVLVVNTTGFPTPSVTAHVPLAEIAVGTASAAGVSGTYAIADITDRRGRAMMTLLS
;
A
#
# COMPACT_ATOMS: atom_id res chain seq x y z
N MET A 1 14.49 -6.44 16.43
CA MET A 1 15.51 -6.99 15.51
C MET A 1 15.80 -5.91 14.48
N ALA A 2 17.07 -5.61 14.20
CA ALA A 2 17.44 -4.65 13.17
C ALA A 2 17.87 -5.43 11.93
N GLU A 3 17.30 -5.10 10.78
CA GLU A 3 17.71 -5.67 9.50
C GLU A 3 19.12 -5.17 9.16
N THR A 4 20.03 -6.10 8.84
CA THR A 4 21.38 -5.75 8.39
C THR A 4 21.30 -5.29 6.94
N ARG A 5 21.81 -4.09 6.67
CA ARG A 5 21.91 -3.56 5.31
C ARG A 5 23.11 -4.16 4.58
N LEU A 6 23.01 -4.20 3.25
CA LEU A 6 24.14 -4.48 2.36
C LEU A 6 25.33 -3.57 2.71
N THR A 7 26.51 -4.18 2.82
CA THR A 7 27.78 -3.45 2.87
C THR A 7 28.20 -2.98 1.48
N ASP A 8 29.09 -1.99 1.40
CA ASP A 8 29.62 -1.49 0.13
C ASP A 8 30.24 -2.61 -0.72
N ALA A 9 31.00 -3.52 -0.09
CA ALA A 9 31.64 -4.64 -0.77
C ALA A 9 30.63 -5.64 -1.36
N GLU A 10 29.51 -5.87 -0.67
CA GLU A 10 28.44 -6.74 -1.17
C GLU A 10 27.65 -6.05 -2.29
N ALA A 11 27.43 -4.73 -2.19
CA ALA A 11 26.78 -3.96 -3.24
C ALA A 11 27.62 -3.91 -4.53
N ASP A 12 28.94 -3.70 -4.41
CA ASP A 12 29.86 -3.72 -5.55
C ASP A 12 29.91 -5.09 -6.24
N ALA A 13 29.81 -6.18 -5.47
CA ALA A 13 29.81 -7.53 -6.00
C ALA A 13 28.56 -7.85 -6.85
N LEU A 14 27.47 -7.09 -6.70
CA LEU A 14 26.26 -7.26 -7.51
C LEU A 14 26.41 -6.67 -8.92
N ALA A 15 27.34 -5.74 -9.14
CA ALA A 15 27.42 -5.02 -10.40
C ALA A 15 27.60 -5.95 -11.62
N GLY A 16 26.76 -5.78 -12.65
CA GLY A 16 26.77 -6.62 -13.85
C GLY A 16 26.20 -8.03 -13.68
N THR A 17 25.76 -8.41 -12.47
CA THR A 17 25.08 -9.69 -12.22
C THR A 17 23.58 -9.60 -12.52
N THR A 18 22.88 -10.74 -12.52
CA THR A 18 21.42 -10.79 -12.64
C THR A 18 20.83 -11.40 -11.38
N ASP A 19 19.87 -10.71 -10.77
CA ASP A 19 19.08 -11.25 -9.68
C ASP A 19 18.13 -12.33 -10.21
N ALA A 20 18.24 -13.55 -9.68
CA ALA A 20 17.49 -14.69 -10.18
C ALA A 20 15.99 -14.64 -9.83
N ALA A 21 15.61 -13.87 -8.79
CA ALA A 21 14.22 -13.79 -8.34
C ALA A 21 13.41 -12.78 -9.17
N THR A 22 14.04 -11.66 -9.52
CA THR A 22 13.40 -10.54 -10.23
C THR A 22 13.79 -10.47 -11.71
N ASN A 23 14.81 -11.23 -12.13
CA ASN A 23 15.49 -11.09 -13.43
C ASN A 23 16.07 -9.69 -13.67
N TYR A 24 16.28 -8.91 -12.59
CA TYR A 24 16.89 -7.60 -12.69
C TYR A 24 18.38 -7.73 -12.98
N VAL A 25 18.85 -7.03 -14.01
CA VAL A 25 20.29 -6.93 -14.31
C VAL A 25 20.84 -5.70 -13.61
N TYR A 26 21.77 -5.92 -12.68
CA TYR A 26 22.45 -4.82 -11.99
C TYR A 26 23.35 -4.05 -12.97
N PRO A 27 23.33 -2.71 -12.95
CA PRO A 27 24.25 -1.90 -13.73
C PRO A 27 25.70 -2.26 -13.43
N THR A 28 26.57 -2.09 -14.42
CA THR A 28 28.02 -2.24 -14.20
C THR A 28 28.59 -1.03 -13.48
N ILE A 29 29.69 -1.19 -12.74
CA ILE A 29 30.37 -0.08 -12.08
C ILE A 29 30.89 0.89 -13.14
N GLY A 30 30.51 2.17 -13.04
CA GLY A 30 30.92 3.22 -13.98
C GLY A 30 30.18 3.21 -15.32
N GLU A 31 29.00 2.57 -15.41
CA GLU A 31 28.19 2.55 -16.62
C GLU A 31 27.71 3.96 -17.03
N GLU A 32 27.91 4.29 -18.31
CA GLU A 32 27.44 5.54 -18.92
C GLU A 32 26.58 5.25 -20.16
N PRO A 33 25.49 6.00 -20.40
CA PRO A 33 25.00 7.12 -19.60
C PRO A 33 24.29 6.67 -18.31
N TRP A 34 24.76 7.17 -17.15
CA TRP A 34 24.25 6.76 -15.83
C TRP A 34 22.74 6.98 -15.66
N TYR A 35 22.19 8.05 -16.28
CA TYR A 35 20.76 8.36 -16.19
C TYR A 35 19.89 7.29 -16.85
N THR A 36 20.39 6.60 -17.89
CA THR A 36 19.62 5.53 -18.56
C THR A 36 19.57 4.28 -17.69
N ALA A 37 20.69 3.93 -17.04
CA ALA A 37 20.74 2.82 -16.09
C ALA A 37 19.79 3.08 -14.90
N GLU A 38 19.77 4.30 -14.36
CA GLU A 38 18.86 4.66 -13.27
C GLU A 38 17.38 4.63 -13.70
N LEU A 39 17.04 5.14 -14.88
CA LEU A 39 15.65 5.09 -15.37
C LEU A 39 15.17 3.64 -15.58
N ARG A 40 16.03 2.73 -16.05
CA ARG A 40 15.71 1.31 -16.15
C ARG A 40 15.47 0.69 -14.77
N ARG A 41 16.30 1.03 -13.78
CA ARG A 41 16.11 0.59 -12.39
C ARG A 41 14.77 1.04 -11.84
N ILE A 42 14.46 2.33 -11.96
CA ILE A 42 13.20 2.90 -11.49
C ILE A 42 12.01 2.23 -12.18
N ALA A 43 12.07 2.05 -13.50
CA ALA A 43 11.00 1.39 -14.24
C ALA A 43 10.75 -0.04 -13.75
N HIS A 44 11.82 -0.83 -13.56
CA HIS A 44 11.69 -2.19 -13.05
C HIS A 44 11.18 -2.25 -11.61
N LEU A 45 11.66 -1.35 -10.74
CA LEU A 45 11.15 -1.23 -9.38
C LEU A 45 9.66 -0.87 -9.38
N LEU A 46 9.22 0.06 -10.22
CA LEU A 46 7.81 0.43 -10.33
C LEU A 46 6.95 -0.71 -10.88
N GLU A 47 7.49 -1.53 -11.78
CA GLU A 47 6.78 -2.71 -12.30
C GLU A 47 6.54 -3.74 -11.19
N ILE A 48 7.56 -4.04 -10.39
CA ILE A 48 7.44 -4.96 -9.24
C ILE A 48 6.52 -4.37 -8.16
N LEU A 49 6.71 -3.09 -7.84
CA LEU A 49 5.95 -2.40 -6.80
C LEU A 49 4.51 -2.10 -7.21
N GLY A 50 4.20 -2.07 -8.51
CA GLY A 50 2.85 -1.81 -9.02
C GLY A 50 1.82 -2.72 -8.38
N ARG A 51 2.14 -4.02 -8.25
CA ARG A 51 1.28 -5.01 -7.58
C ARG A 51 1.19 -4.83 -6.06
N ALA A 52 2.25 -4.32 -5.43
CA ALA A 52 2.19 -3.94 -4.01
C ALA A 52 1.38 -2.65 -3.78
N GLY A 53 1.10 -1.89 -4.84
CA GLY A 53 0.28 -0.69 -4.84
C GLY A 53 -1.23 -0.95 -4.96
N ASP A 54 -1.64 -2.16 -5.35
CA ASP A 54 -3.06 -2.48 -5.54
C ASP A 54 -3.85 -2.27 -4.24
N LEU A 55 -5.04 -1.65 -4.36
CA LEU A 55 -5.94 -1.32 -3.24
C LEU A 55 -5.34 -0.36 -2.19
N ARG A 56 -4.22 0.31 -2.49
CA ARG A 56 -3.57 1.24 -1.56
C ARG A 56 -4.48 2.44 -1.30
N VAL A 57 -4.65 2.76 -0.03
CA VAL A 57 -5.28 4.01 0.44
C VAL A 57 -4.25 5.14 0.39
N TYR A 58 -4.64 6.28 -0.18
CA TYR A 58 -3.78 7.47 -0.30
C TYR A 58 -4.56 8.76 -0.04
N ARG A 59 -3.85 9.79 0.42
CA ARG A 59 -4.43 11.12 0.62
C ARG A 59 -4.61 11.83 -0.71
N ASP A 60 -5.81 12.36 -0.94
CA ASP A 60 -6.13 13.21 -2.08
C ASP A 60 -6.77 14.56 -1.71
N GLY A 61 -7.06 14.79 -0.41
CA GLY A 61 -7.51 16.06 0.12
C GLY A 61 -7.30 16.20 1.63
N ASP A 62 -7.89 17.22 2.24
CA ASP A 62 -7.76 17.48 3.68
C ASP A 62 -8.69 16.60 4.54
N LEU A 63 -9.90 16.33 4.05
CA LEU A 63 -10.87 15.41 4.68
C LEU A 63 -11.35 14.35 3.69
N THR A 64 -10.54 14.09 2.66
CA THR A 64 -10.85 13.07 1.66
C THR A 64 -9.67 12.14 1.43
N PHE A 65 -9.96 10.97 0.89
CA PHE A 65 -8.96 10.01 0.45
C PHE A 65 -9.36 9.34 -0.86
N GLY A 66 -8.36 8.71 -1.49
CA GLY A 66 -8.55 7.82 -2.63
C GLY A 66 -8.04 6.42 -2.32
N VAL A 67 -8.48 5.47 -3.13
CA VAL A 67 -8.05 4.08 -3.10
C VAL A 67 -7.65 3.66 -4.51
N SER A 68 -6.43 3.15 -4.67
CA SER A 68 -5.96 2.67 -5.97
C SER A 68 -6.79 1.46 -6.44
N PRO A 69 -6.98 1.29 -7.76
CA PRO A 69 -7.59 0.07 -8.29
C PRO A 69 -6.79 -1.18 -7.86
N GLY A 70 -7.45 -2.32 -7.92
CA GLY A 70 -6.82 -3.60 -7.58
C GLY A 70 -7.81 -4.75 -7.61
N GLU A 71 -7.39 -5.91 -7.12
CA GLU A 71 -8.22 -7.11 -7.04
C GLU A 71 -7.92 -7.86 -5.73
N PHE A 72 -8.91 -8.56 -5.21
CA PHE A 72 -8.73 -9.48 -4.09
C PHE A 72 -9.48 -10.78 -4.34
N MET A 73 -9.02 -11.85 -3.68
CA MET A 73 -9.70 -13.14 -3.71
C MET A 73 -10.74 -13.22 -2.59
N ASN A 74 -11.95 -13.59 -2.96
CA ASN A 74 -13.02 -13.97 -2.06
C ASN A 74 -13.38 -15.45 -2.31
N GLY A 75 -12.83 -16.34 -1.49
CA GLY A 75 -12.84 -17.78 -1.78
C GLY A 75 -12.19 -18.06 -3.13
N ASP A 76 -12.93 -18.69 -4.04
CA ASP A 76 -12.47 -19.01 -5.40
C ASP A 76 -12.74 -17.91 -6.43
N THR A 77 -13.31 -16.77 -6.00
CA THR A 77 -13.68 -15.67 -6.90
C THR A 77 -12.72 -14.50 -6.77
N ALA A 78 -12.18 -14.07 -7.90
CA ALA A 78 -11.47 -12.80 -8.01
C ALA A 78 -12.47 -11.64 -8.09
N VAL A 79 -12.34 -10.66 -7.19
CA VAL A 79 -13.20 -9.47 -7.11
C VAL A 79 -12.36 -8.24 -7.41
N ALA A 80 -12.62 -7.63 -8.57
CA ALA A 80 -11.94 -6.42 -9.00
C ALA A 80 -12.57 -5.17 -8.39
N TYR A 81 -11.73 -4.21 -8.01
CA TYR A 81 -12.11 -2.90 -7.51
C TYR A 81 -11.51 -1.82 -8.42
N ALA A 82 -12.34 -0.92 -8.92
CA ALA A 82 -11.95 0.07 -9.92
C ALA A 82 -11.13 1.25 -9.35
N GLY A 83 -11.04 1.37 -8.03
CA GLY A 83 -10.49 2.55 -7.37
C GLY A 83 -11.55 3.63 -7.12
N THR A 84 -11.25 4.53 -6.20
CA THR A 84 -12.07 5.70 -5.86
C THR A 84 -11.18 6.89 -5.51
N THR A 85 -11.76 8.08 -5.54
CA THR A 85 -11.17 9.36 -5.15
C THR A 85 -12.23 10.22 -4.49
N GLU A 86 -11.80 11.21 -3.71
CA GLU A 86 -12.68 12.18 -3.05
C GLU A 86 -13.69 11.51 -2.10
N GLU A 87 -13.32 10.38 -1.50
CA GLU A 87 -14.16 9.70 -0.50
C GLU A 87 -14.05 10.45 0.83
N ASP A 88 -15.20 10.76 1.44
CA ASP A 88 -15.27 11.58 2.64
C ASP A 88 -14.72 10.84 3.87
N LEU A 89 -14.01 11.59 4.72
CA LEU A 89 -13.61 11.19 6.06
C LEU A 89 -14.43 11.93 7.11
N THR A 90 -14.74 11.24 8.20
CA THR A 90 -15.27 11.90 9.40
C THR A 90 -14.12 12.58 10.12
N ASP A 91 -14.23 13.89 10.32
CA ASP A 91 -13.25 14.68 11.09
C ASP A 91 -13.28 14.30 12.57
N ASP A 92 -12.17 14.57 13.27
CA ASP A 92 -11.99 14.29 14.70
C ASP A 92 -12.24 12.82 15.12
N ASP A 93 -12.07 11.88 14.18
CA ASP A 93 -12.31 10.46 14.40
C ASP A 93 -11.27 9.58 13.68
N VAL A 94 -11.27 8.29 14.00
CA VAL A 94 -10.53 7.25 13.27
C VAL A 94 -11.47 6.59 12.26
N ASN A 95 -11.11 6.68 11.00
CA ASN A 95 -11.87 6.13 9.88
C ASN A 95 -11.27 4.77 9.47
N TYR A 96 -12.08 3.72 9.52
CA TYR A 96 -11.76 2.34 9.17
C TYR A 96 -12.27 2.05 7.76
N ILE A 97 -11.34 1.81 6.84
CA ILE A 97 -11.61 1.71 5.41
C ILE A 97 -11.45 0.26 4.98
N TYR A 98 -12.50 -0.32 4.40
CA TYR A 98 -12.49 -1.71 3.96
C TYR A 98 -13.36 -1.92 2.72
N LEU A 99 -13.08 -2.99 1.99
CA LEU A 99 -13.97 -3.49 0.94
C LEU A 99 -14.86 -4.60 1.49
N THR A 100 -16.13 -4.61 1.11
CA THR A 100 -17.01 -5.75 1.34
C THR A 100 -16.61 -6.95 0.46
N ASP A 101 -17.23 -8.09 0.71
CA ASP A 101 -17.11 -9.31 -0.10
C ASP A 101 -17.47 -9.11 -1.59
N ALA A 102 -18.32 -8.11 -1.88
CA ALA A 102 -18.71 -7.68 -3.22
C ALA A 102 -17.81 -6.58 -3.81
N GLY A 103 -16.74 -6.17 -3.11
CA GLY A 103 -15.82 -5.13 -3.58
C GLY A 103 -16.35 -3.71 -3.46
N VAL A 104 -17.30 -3.47 -2.54
CA VAL A 104 -17.82 -2.11 -2.28
C VAL A 104 -17.00 -1.47 -1.16
N LEU A 105 -16.54 -0.24 -1.38
CA LEU A 105 -15.82 0.53 -0.37
C LEU A 105 -16.75 0.98 0.75
N VAL A 106 -16.29 0.82 1.99
CA VAL A 106 -16.97 1.29 3.18
C VAL A 106 -15.99 2.06 4.07
N VAL A 107 -16.45 3.21 4.55
CA VAL A 107 -15.80 4.01 5.58
C VAL A 107 -16.66 3.90 6.84
N ASN A 108 -16.05 3.46 7.94
CA ASN A 108 -16.72 3.32 9.23
C ASN A 108 -15.91 4.02 10.31
N THR A 109 -16.53 4.56 11.35
CA THR A 109 -15.83 5.16 12.49
C THR A 109 -15.81 4.28 13.74
N THR A 110 -16.55 3.17 13.73
CA THR A 110 -16.70 2.31 14.91
C THR A 110 -15.74 1.12 14.95
N GLY A 111 -14.88 0.97 13.93
CA GLY A 111 -13.96 -0.16 13.78
C GLY A 111 -14.18 -0.99 12.52
N PHE A 112 -13.30 -1.96 12.29
CA PHE A 112 -13.56 -3.02 11.31
C PHE A 112 -14.63 -3.97 11.86
N PRO A 113 -15.55 -4.47 11.01
CA PRO A 113 -16.51 -5.47 11.44
C PRO A 113 -15.80 -6.78 11.82
N THR A 114 -16.48 -7.66 12.56
CA THR A 114 -15.91 -8.96 12.89
C THR A 114 -15.89 -9.85 11.64
N PRO A 115 -14.74 -10.37 11.18
CA PRO A 115 -14.66 -11.13 9.92
C PRO A 115 -15.54 -12.38 9.87
N SER A 116 -15.79 -13.02 11.00
CA SER A 116 -16.69 -14.19 11.09
C SER A 116 -18.18 -13.86 10.98
N VAL A 117 -18.54 -12.58 11.08
CA VAL A 117 -19.92 -12.10 10.93
C VAL A 117 -20.10 -11.42 9.57
N THR A 118 -19.14 -10.58 9.19
CA THR A 118 -19.15 -9.85 7.93
C THR A 118 -17.79 -9.98 7.26
N ALA A 119 -17.73 -10.75 6.18
CA ALA A 119 -16.53 -10.89 5.37
C ALA A 119 -16.17 -9.54 4.74
N HIS A 120 -14.90 -9.14 4.87
CA HIS A 120 -14.38 -7.87 4.35
C HIS A 120 -12.86 -7.92 4.21
N VAL A 121 -12.33 -7.00 3.41
CA VAL A 121 -10.90 -6.77 3.20
C VAL A 121 -10.52 -5.45 3.85
N PRO A 122 -9.85 -5.46 5.02
CA PRO A 122 -9.39 -4.23 5.66
C PRO A 122 -8.27 -3.59 4.83
N LEU A 123 -8.44 -2.31 4.48
CA LEU A 123 -7.46 -1.56 3.68
C LEU A 123 -6.60 -0.65 4.54
N ALA A 124 -7.21 0.23 5.34
CA ALA A 124 -6.47 1.17 6.18
C ALA A 124 -7.29 1.68 7.36
N GLU A 125 -6.60 2.29 8.31
CA GLU A 125 -7.16 3.22 9.29
C GLU A 125 -6.60 4.61 9.00
N ILE A 126 -7.43 5.64 9.02
CA ILE A 126 -7.01 7.04 8.91
C ILE A 126 -7.49 7.81 10.13
N ALA A 127 -6.55 8.28 10.94
CA ALA A 127 -6.86 9.17 12.06
C ALA A 127 -6.89 10.63 11.57
N VAL A 128 -8.02 11.31 11.78
CA VAL A 128 -8.25 12.66 11.25
C VAL A 128 -8.46 13.64 12.39
N GLY A 129 -8.03 14.88 12.20
CA GLY A 129 -8.35 15.94 13.13
C GLY A 129 -7.63 15.80 14.46
N THR A 130 -8.38 15.93 15.55
CA THR A 130 -7.90 15.70 16.92
C THR A 130 -7.51 14.25 17.20
N ALA A 131 -7.96 13.28 16.39
CA ALA A 131 -7.52 11.90 16.48
C ALA A 131 -6.16 11.66 15.79
N SER A 132 -5.75 12.54 14.87
CA SER A 132 -4.46 12.46 14.17
C SER A 132 -3.27 12.72 15.10
N ALA A 133 -2.06 12.35 14.67
CA ALA A 133 -0.84 12.62 15.42
C ALA A 133 -0.56 14.13 15.57
N ALA A 134 -1.02 14.95 14.62
CA ALA A 134 -0.91 16.40 14.69
C ALA A 134 -1.94 17.03 15.63
N GLY A 135 -3.08 16.36 15.85
CA GLY A 135 -4.16 16.83 16.72
C GLY A 135 -4.88 18.09 16.21
N VAL A 136 -4.87 18.34 14.90
CA VAL A 136 -5.46 19.54 14.26
C VAL A 136 -6.68 19.13 13.44
N SER A 137 -7.88 19.55 13.86
CA SER A 137 -9.16 19.35 13.15
C SER A 137 -9.09 19.84 11.69
N GLY A 138 -9.83 19.16 10.82
CA GLY A 138 -9.98 19.51 9.41
C GLY A 138 -8.85 19.03 8.50
N THR A 139 -7.92 18.20 9.00
CA THR A 139 -6.83 17.66 8.19
C THR A 139 -6.25 16.36 8.76
N TYR A 140 -5.42 15.68 7.97
CA TYR A 140 -4.58 14.56 8.38
C TYR A 140 -3.30 14.51 7.52
N ALA A 141 -2.24 13.89 8.03
CA ALA A 141 -1.00 13.66 7.30
C ALA A 141 -0.95 12.24 6.70
N ILE A 142 -0.06 12.02 5.73
CA ILE A 142 0.16 10.68 5.17
C ILE A 142 0.58 9.68 6.25
N ALA A 143 1.29 10.14 7.29
CA ALA A 143 1.70 9.33 8.43
C ALA A 143 0.53 8.86 9.30
N ASP A 144 -0.65 9.49 9.20
CA ASP A 144 -1.87 9.09 9.93
C ASP A 144 -2.62 7.95 9.22
N ILE A 145 -2.20 7.58 8.00
CA ILE A 145 -2.71 6.41 7.29
C ILE A 145 -1.95 5.18 7.78
N THR A 146 -2.64 4.30 8.51
CA THR A 146 -2.12 2.99 8.90
C THR A 146 -2.57 1.95 7.88
N ASP A 147 -1.63 1.44 7.07
CA ASP A 147 -1.90 0.38 6.09
C ASP A 147 -2.28 -0.94 6.79
N ARG A 148 -3.44 -1.50 6.44
CA ARG A 148 -3.97 -2.76 6.97
C ARG A 148 -4.09 -3.86 5.91
N ARG A 149 -3.70 -3.60 4.65
CA ARG A 149 -3.78 -4.57 3.54
C ARG A 149 -3.01 -5.86 3.82
N GLY A 150 -1.95 -5.80 4.62
CA GLY A 150 -1.23 -6.99 5.09
C GLY A 150 -2.09 -7.98 5.91
N ARG A 151 -3.17 -7.51 6.56
CA ARG A 151 -4.12 -8.40 7.25
C ARG A 151 -4.99 -9.16 6.26
N ALA A 152 -5.35 -8.54 5.14
CA ALA A 152 -6.10 -9.19 4.08
C ALA A 152 -5.29 -10.29 3.37
N MET A 153 -3.98 -10.08 3.17
CA MET A 153 -3.11 -11.07 2.52
C MET A 153 -2.96 -12.40 3.29
N MET A 154 -3.16 -12.41 4.61
CA MET A 154 -2.86 -13.56 5.48
C MET A 154 -4.09 -14.12 6.22
N THR A 155 -5.31 -13.84 5.75
CA THR A 155 -6.51 -14.32 6.45
C THR A 155 -6.63 -15.84 6.29
N LEU A 156 -6.49 -16.56 7.41
CA LEU A 156 -6.76 -18.00 7.50
C LEU A 156 -8.27 -18.20 7.32
N LEU A 157 -8.69 -18.79 6.19
CA LEU A 157 -10.03 -19.35 6.05
C LEU A 157 -10.16 -20.47 7.09
N SER A 158 -11.06 -20.28 8.07
CA SER A 158 -11.42 -21.30 9.06
C SER A 158 -12.32 -22.36 8.46
#